data_AF-A0A4Z2GVC0-F1
#
_entry.id   AF-A0A4Z2GVC0-F1
#
_cell.length_a   1.000
_cell.length_b   1.000
_cell.length_c   1.000
_cell.angle_alpha   90.00
_cell.angle_beta   90.00
_cell.angle_gamma   90.00
#
_symmetry.space_group_name_H-M   'P 1'
#
loop_
_entity.id
_entity.type
_entity.pdbx_description
1 polymer ?
#
loop_
_entity_poly.entity_id
_entity_poly.type
_entity_poly.pdbx_seq_one_letter_code
_entity_poly.pdbx_strand_id
1 'polypeptide(L)'
;MYPTTLAVIALTFSSYILQPVFPDCVPPYLATRMLSATCLLLLTWVNCSSVRMATRIQDVFTVGKLMALGLIIVVGLVQICNGNYEALTPQVAFAMERTPSVGQIALAFLQASFAFSGWNFLNYVTEEVVDPRRNLPRAIYISIPLVTFVYTLTNIAYFSSMSPEELLSSNAVAVTFGEKLLGMFSVIMPISVALSTFGGINGYLFTSSRLCFSGAREGHLPSLLAMIHYKRCTPIPALLVCVRTVAHPCRIPQCTLFILRSVFSHLLH
;
A
#
# COMPACT_ATOMS: atom_id res chain seq x y z
N MET A 1 10.28 -7.08 -10.40
CA MET A 1 9.34 -7.12 -9.26
C MET A 1 8.77 -5.74 -8.93
N TYR A 2 9.61 -4.70 -8.81
CA TYR A 2 9.19 -3.33 -8.49
C TYR A 2 8.17 -2.61 -9.40
N PRO A 3 8.23 -2.68 -10.75
CA PRO A 3 7.31 -1.90 -11.59
C PRO A 3 5.85 -2.38 -11.45
N THR A 4 5.66 -3.68 -11.21
CA THR A 4 4.33 -4.25 -11.00
C THR A 4 3.72 -3.77 -9.69
N THR A 5 4.48 -3.81 -8.59
CA THR A 5 3.98 -3.34 -7.28
C THR A 5 3.65 -1.84 -7.31
N LEU A 6 4.46 -1.04 -7.99
CA LEU A 6 4.21 0.39 -8.16
C LEU A 6 2.94 0.66 -8.98
N ALA A 7 2.69 -0.11 -10.04
CA ALA A 7 1.45 -0.02 -10.82
C ALA A 7 0.22 -0.41 -9.99
N VAL A 8 0.34 -1.41 -9.11
CA VAL A 8 -0.75 -1.85 -8.24
C VAL A 8 -1.14 -0.77 -7.25
N ILE A 9 -0.17 -0.21 -6.54
CA ILE A 9 -0.43 0.85 -5.55
C ILE A 9 -1.02 2.09 -6.23
N ALA A 10 -0.59 2.42 -7.46
CA ALA A 10 -1.15 3.51 -8.23
C ALA A 10 -2.59 3.25 -8.71
N LEU A 11 -2.94 2.00 -9.02
CA LEU A 11 -4.32 1.64 -9.33
C LEU A 11 -5.21 1.70 -8.09
N THR A 12 -4.70 1.24 -6.94
CA THR A 12 -5.40 1.37 -5.65
C THR A 12 -5.66 2.84 -5.33
N PHE A 13 -4.66 3.72 -5.47
CA PHE A 13 -4.83 5.17 -5.33
C PHE A 13 -6.02 5.70 -6.14
N SER A 14 -6.07 5.37 -7.43
CA SER A 14 -7.15 5.83 -8.31
C SER A 14 -8.51 5.28 -7.93
N SER A 15 -8.60 4.00 -7.55
CA SER A 15 -9.87 3.40 -7.13
C SER A 15 -10.43 4.08 -5.88
N TYR A 16 -9.59 4.33 -4.87
CA TYR A 16 -10.04 4.98 -3.64
C TYR A 16 -10.42 6.45 -3.83
N ILE A 17 -9.78 7.19 -4.76
CA ILE A 17 -10.17 8.56 -5.10
C ILE A 17 -11.48 8.61 -5.90
N LEU A 18 -11.71 7.62 -6.77
CA LEU A 18 -12.90 7.56 -7.61
C LEU A 18 -14.11 6.98 -6.87
N GLN A 19 -13.91 6.23 -5.78
CA GLN A 19 -14.99 5.61 -5.00
C GLN A 19 -16.07 6.62 -4.54
N PRO A 20 -15.76 7.80 -3.99
CA PRO A 20 -16.79 8.77 -3.58
C PRO A 20 -17.52 9.42 -4.75
N VAL A 21 -16.91 9.43 -5.94
CA VAL A 21 -17.50 10.00 -7.17
C VAL A 21 -18.42 8.99 -7.86
N PHE A 22 -18.14 7.69 -7.70
CA PHE A 22 -18.91 6.58 -8.24
C PHE A 22 -19.31 5.61 -7.12
N PRO A 23 -20.22 6.00 -6.21
CA PRO A 23 -20.58 5.18 -5.05
C PRO A 23 -21.26 3.86 -5.42
N ASP A 24 -22.17 3.88 -6.41
CA ASP A 24 -22.98 2.71 -6.79
C ASP A 24 -22.45 1.99 -8.04
N CYS A 25 -21.35 2.45 -8.62
CA CYS A 25 -20.89 2.04 -9.94
C CYS A 25 -19.39 1.71 -9.94
N VAL A 26 -18.99 0.68 -10.70
CA VAL A 26 -17.57 0.42 -10.93
C VAL A 26 -16.97 1.58 -11.74
N PRO A 27 -15.90 2.25 -11.27
CA PRO A 27 -15.33 3.38 -11.98
C PRO A 27 -14.81 2.97 -13.38
N PRO A 28 -14.97 3.82 -14.39
CA PRO A 28 -14.61 3.48 -15.76
C PRO A 28 -13.11 3.19 -15.88
N TYR A 29 -12.79 2.08 -16.55
CA TYR A 29 -11.42 1.56 -16.66
C TYR A 29 -10.39 2.58 -17.15
N LEU A 30 -10.80 3.43 -18.10
CA LEU A 30 -9.95 4.45 -18.68
C LEU A 30 -9.62 5.56 -17.66
N ALA A 31 -10.59 5.97 -16.82
CA ALA A 31 -10.38 7.00 -15.81
C ALA A 31 -9.41 6.53 -14.72
N THR A 32 -9.59 5.32 -14.21
CA THR A 32 -8.70 4.74 -13.18
C THR A 32 -7.25 4.67 -13.67
N ARG A 33 -7.05 4.30 -14.96
CA ARG A 33 -5.73 4.24 -15.59
C ARG A 33 -5.11 5.60 -15.87
N MET A 34 -5.89 6.56 -16.37
CA MET A 34 -5.38 7.91 -16.62
C MET A 34 -4.99 8.59 -15.31
N LEU A 35 -5.82 8.44 -14.27
CA LEU A 35 -5.52 8.99 -12.94
C LEU A 35 -4.28 8.35 -12.31
N SER A 36 -4.11 7.03 -12.47
CA SER A 36 -2.95 6.33 -11.91
C SER A 36 -1.67 6.72 -12.64
N ALA A 37 -1.71 6.83 -13.97
CA ALA A 37 -0.60 7.30 -14.78
C ALA A 37 -0.23 8.76 -14.44
N THR A 38 -1.20 9.65 -14.30
CA THR A 38 -0.96 11.05 -13.90
C THR A 38 -0.35 11.13 -12.51
N CYS A 39 -0.84 10.34 -11.54
CA CYS A 39 -0.28 10.28 -10.19
C CYS A 39 1.20 9.84 -10.22
N LEU A 40 1.52 8.78 -10.97
CA LEU A 40 2.89 8.29 -11.13
C LEU A 40 3.81 9.33 -11.78
N LEU A 41 3.34 9.99 -12.84
CA LEU A 41 4.10 11.04 -13.53
C LEU A 41 4.36 12.23 -12.61
N LEU A 42 3.35 12.68 -11.88
CA LEU A 42 3.45 13.79 -10.93
C LEU A 42 4.44 13.46 -9.81
N LEU A 43 4.32 12.29 -9.19
CA LEU A 43 5.24 11.84 -8.14
C LEU A 43 6.66 11.72 -8.67
N THR A 44 6.83 11.15 -9.84
CA THR A 44 8.14 11.06 -10.49
C THR A 44 8.74 12.44 -10.73
N TRP A 45 7.94 13.39 -11.21
CA TRP A 45 8.37 14.77 -11.44
C TRP A 45 8.76 15.47 -10.13
N VAL A 46 7.98 15.31 -9.05
CA VAL A 46 8.29 15.86 -7.72
C VAL A 46 9.60 15.28 -7.18
N ASN A 47 9.79 13.96 -7.29
CA ASN A 47 11.03 13.29 -6.90
C ASN A 47 12.24 13.76 -7.70
N CYS A 48 12.07 14.01 -9.02
CA CYS A 48 13.10 14.60 -9.88
C CYS A 48 13.40 16.07 -9.57
N SER A 49 12.45 16.80 -8.99
CA SER A 49 12.59 18.23 -8.71
C SER A 49 13.25 18.48 -7.36
N SER A 50 12.76 17.83 -6.30
CA SER A 50 13.32 17.95 -4.95
C SER A 50 12.96 16.75 -4.09
N VAL A 51 13.96 15.91 -3.85
CA VAL A 51 13.89 14.77 -2.93
C VAL A 51 13.46 15.20 -1.52
N ARG A 52 13.99 16.33 -1.02
CA ARG A 52 13.66 16.83 0.33
C ARG A 52 12.18 17.23 0.48
N MET A 53 11.59 17.81 -0.56
CA MET A 53 10.17 18.15 -0.56
C MET A 53 9.32 16.87 -0.59
N ALA A 54 9.70 15.90 -1.43
CA ALA A 54 9.02 14.60 -1.51
C ALA A 54 9.04 13.87 -0.16
N THR A 55 10.18 13.85 0.54
CA THR A 55 10.28 13.23 1.88
C THR A 55 9.41 13.94 2.90
N ARG A 56 9.43 15.29 2.96
CA ARG A 56 8.57 16.05 3.90
C ARG A 56 7.08 15.79 3.67
N ILE A 57 6.65 15.78 2.41
CA ILE A 57 5.26 15.49 2.04
C ILE A 57 4.88 14.05 2.47
N GLN A 58 5.77 13.09 2.24
CA GLN A 58 5.58 11.71 2.67
C GLN A 58 5.51 11.57 4.19
N ASP A 59 6.33 12.29 4.96
CA ASP A 59 6.31 12.23 6.43
C ASP A 59 4.95 12.71 6.96
N VAL A 60 4.45 13.84 6.46
CA VAL A 60 3.13 14.37 6.81
C VAL A 60 2.03 13.34 6.50
N PHE A 61 2.08 12.71 5.32
CA PHE A 61 1.12 11.67 4.96
C PHE A 61 1.24 10.39 5.78
N THR A 62 2.45 10.04 6.22
CA THR A 62 2.69 8.89 7.10
C THR A 62 2.06 9.13 8.47
N VAL A 63 2.22 10.34 9.03
CA VAL A 63 1.57 10.72 10.29
C VAL A 63 0.04 10.69 10.14
N GLY A 64 -0.49 11.24 9.03
CA GLY A 64 -1.93 11.19 8.74
C GLY A 64 -2.47 9.75 8.65
N LYS A 65 -1.74 8.85 8.00
CA LYS A 65 -2.09 7.42 7.92
C LYS A 65 -2.13 6.77 9.31
N LEU A 66 -1.11 7.00 10.14
CA LEU A 66 -1.06 6.44 11.49
C LEU A 66 -2.21 6.96 12.36
N MET A 67 -2.57 8.23 12.20
CA MET A 67 -3.73 8.81 12.88
C MET A 67 -5.05 8.15 12.45
N ALA A 68 -5.23 7.91 11.14
CA ALA A 68 -6.42 7.22 10.64
C ALA A 68 -6.52 5.77 11.12
N LEU A 69 -5.40 5.03 11.12
CA LEU A 69 -5.36 3.68 11.71
C LEU A 69 -5.64 3.72 13.22
N GLY A 70 -5.08 4.69 13.94
CA GLY A 70 -5.37 4.92 15.35
C GLY A 70 -6.86 5.15 15.61
N LEU A 71 -7.52 5.95 14.75
CA LEU A 71 -8.96 6.20 14.84
C LEU A 71 -9.77 4.91 14.66
N ILE A 72 -9.46 4.09 13.65
CA ILE A 72 -10.13 2.78 13.44
C ILE A 72 -9.99 1.91 14.70
N ILE A 73 -8.78 1.81 15.25
CA ILE A 73 -8.50 0.99 16.44
C ILE A 73 -9.30 1.50 17.64
N VAL A 74 -9.30 2.81 17.90
CA VAL A 74 -10.03 3.40 19.03
C VAL A 74 -11.53 3.16 18.89
N VAL A 75 -12.10 3.37 17.71
CA VAL A 75 -13.53 3.14 17.43
C VAL A 75 -13.89 1.67 17.59
N GLY A 76 -13.05 0.76 17.07
CA GLY A 76 -13.24 -0.68 17.25
C GLY A 76 -13.18 -1.13 18.70
N LEU A 77 -12.29 -0.55 19.52
CA LEU A 77 -12.23 -0.79 20.96
C LEU A 77 -13.49 -0.28 21.69
N VAL A 78 -13.99 0.91 21.33
CA VAL A 78 -15.25 1.44 21.88
C VAL A 78 -16.43 0.51 21.55
N GLN A 79 -16.48 -0.03 20.33
CA GLN A 79 -17.51 -1.02 19.95
C GLN A 79 -17.44 -2.29 20.80
N ILE A 80 -16.23 -2.79 21.06
CA ILE A 80 -16.04 -3.95 21.94
C ILE A 80 -16.51 -3.63 23.37
N CYS A 81 -16.19 -2.46 23.90
CA CYS A 81 -16.65 -2.01 25.21
C CYS A 81 -18.18 -1.84 25.29
N ASN A 82 -18.84 -1.49 24.17
CA ASN A 82 -20.29 -1.38 24.08
C ASN A 82 -21.02 -2.74 23.96
N GLY A 83 -20.29 -3.86 23.98
CA GLY A 83 -20.87 -5.20 23.93
C GLY A 83 -20.92 -5.83 22.53
N ASN A 84 -20.45 -5.14 21.48
CA ASN A 84 -20.41 -5.66 20.11
C ASN A 84 -19.16 -6.54 19.89
N TYR A 85 -19.05 -7.64 20.64
CA TYR A 85 -17.97 -8.61 20.52
C TYR A 85 -18.45 -10.01 20.10
N GLU A 86 -19.73 -10.17 19.75
CA GLU A 86 -20.32 -11.47 19.38
C GLU A 86 -19.55 -12.15 18.23
N ALA A 87 -19.18 -11.39 17.20
CA ALA A 87 -18.38 -11.88 16.07
C ALA A 87 -16.95 -12.30 16.46
N LEU A 88 -16.43 -11.81 17.59
CA LEU A 88 -15.11 -12.17 18.13
C LEU A 88 -15.17 -13.37 19.08
N THR A 89 -16.37 -13.85 19.43
CA THR A 89 -16.49 -15.02 20.31
C THR A 89 -15.93 -16.26 19.61
N PRO A 90 -15.21 -17.15 20.32
CA PRO A 90 -14.57 -18.31 19.68
C PRO A 90 -15.54 -19.23 18.94
N GLN A 91 -16.80 -19.25 19.39
CA GLN A 91 -17.87 -20.05 18.82
C GLN A 91 -18.26 -19.61 17.41
N VAL A 92 -18.15 -18.31 17.12
CA VAL A 92 -18.45 -17.72 15.79
C VAL A 92 -17.17 -17.53 14.99
N ALA A 93 -16.11 -16.99 15.60
CA ALA A 93 -14.85 -16.66 14.93
C ALA A 93 -14.10 -17.89 14.39
N PHE A 94 -14.21 -19.03 15.07
CA PHE A 94 -13.59 -20.29 14.64
C PHE A 94 -14.61 -21.30 14.07
N ALA A 95 -15.85 -20.87 13.82
CA ALA A 95 -16.82 -21.69 13.09
C ALA A 95 -16.39 -21.80 11.62
N MET A 96 -15.66 -22.86 11.29
CA MET A 96 -15.38 -23.20 9.90
C MET A 96 -16.58 -23.91 9.27
N GLU A 97 -17.34 -23.20 8.43
CA GLU A 97 -18.36 -23.85 7.59
C GLU A 97 -17.74 -24.79 6.54
N ARG A 98 -16.50 -24.50 6.12
CA ARG A 98 -15.75 -25.30 5.14
C ARG A 98 -14.31 -25.48 5.59
N THR A 99 -13.78 -26.69 5.45
CA THR A 99 -12.35 -26.95 5.66
C THR A 99 -11.55 -26.32 4.51
N PRO A 100 -10.67 -25.33 4.79
CA PRO A 100 -9.91 -24.69 3.74
C PRO A 100 -8.91 -25.69 3.15
N SER A 101 -8.81 -25.70 1.83
CA SER A 101 -7.76 -26.45 1.14
C SER A 101 -6.38 -25.86 1.45
N VAL A 102 -5.33 -26.68 1.37
CA VAL A 102 -3.93 -26.23 1.54
C VAL A 102 -3.60 -25.06 0.60
N GLY A 103 -4.15 -25.06 -0.61
CA GLY A 103 -3.99 -23.97 -1.58
C GLY A 103 -4.59 -22.64 -1.11
N GLN A 104 -5.77 -22.66 -0.49
CA GLN A 104 -6.41 -21.45 0.06
C GLN A 104 -5.62 -20.88 1.24
N ILE A 105 -5.10 -21.75 2.11
CA ILE A 105 -4.22 -21.34 3.21
C ILE A 105 -2.95 -20.69 2.64
N ALA A 106 -2.33 -21.28 1.62
CA ALA A 106 -1.15 -20.71 0.96
C ALA A 106 -1.44 -19.34 0.33
N LEU A 107 -2.60 -19.16 -0.30
CA LEU A 107 -3.03 -17.87 -0.85
C LEU A 107 -3.20 -16.81 0.26
N ALA A 108 -3.80 -17.16 1.39
CA ALA A 108 -3.93 -16.26 2.53
C ALA A 108 -2.56 -15.81 3.07
N PHE A 109 -1.58 -16.72 3.16
CA PHE A 109 -0.21 -16.36 3.55
C PHE A 109 0.48 -15.45 2.53
N LEU A 110 0.26 -15.66 1.23
CA LEU A 110 0.79 -14.77 0.19
C LEU A 110 0.20 -13.36 0.30
N GLN A 111 -1.10 -13.25 0.59
CA GLN A 111 -1.77 -11.97 0.82
C GLN A 111 -1.25 -11.28 2.10
N ALA A 112 -1.13 -12.01 3.20
CA ALA A 112 -0.56 -11.48 4.44
C ALA A 112 0.88 -11.01 4.22
N SER A 113 1.71 -11.80 3.52
CA SER A 113 3.09 -11.44 3.19
C SER A 113 3.18 -10.15 2.36
N PHE A 114 2.23 -9.92 1.45
CA PHE A 114 2.14 -8.67 0.70
C PHE A 114 1.88 -7.47 1.62
N ALA A 115 1.02 -7.59 2.64
CA ALA A 115 0.74 -6.52 3.59
C ALA A 115 1.96 -6.16 4.48
N PHE A 116 2.83 -7.13 4.76
CA PHE A 116 4.10 -6.95 5.46
C PHE A 116 5.27 -6.62 4.51
N SER A 117 5.03 -6.49 3.21
CA SER A 117 6.08 -6.17 2.24
C SER A 117 6.64 -4.77 2.46
N GLY A 118 7.94 -4.60 2.21
CA GLY A 118 8.64 -3.31 2.33
C GLY A 118 9.66 -3.21 3.47
N TRP A 119 9.73 -4.20 4.35
CA TRP A 119 10.81 -4.30 5.35
C TRP A 119 12.22 -4.28 4.71
N ASN A 120 12.34 -4.80 3.48
CA ASN A 120 13.58 -4.82 2.70
C ASN A 120 14.08 -3.43 2.27
N PHE A 121 13.23 -2.39 2.32
CA PHE A 121 13.62 -1.05 1.87
C PHE A 121 14.75 -0.45 2.70
N LEU A 122 14.79 -0.76 4.00
CA LEU A 122 15.83 -0.33 4.90
C LEU A 122 17.21 -0.84 4.47
N ASN A 123 17.28 -2.05 3.90
CA ASN A 123 18.54 -2.65 3.45
C ASN A 123 19.19 -1.85 2.30
N TYR A 124 18.39 -1.19 1.44
CA TYR A 124 18.88 -0.39 0.32
C TYR A 124 19.30 1.03 0.69
N VAL A 125 18.98 1.47 1.90
CA VAL A 125 19.30 2.82 2.42
C VAL A 125 20.37 2.71 3.52
N THR A 126 21.02 1.56 3.64
CA THR A 126 22.09 1.29 4.61
C THR A 126 23.24 2.29 4.53
N GLU A 127 23.57 2.79 3.33
CA GLU A 127 24.61 3.81 3.13
C GLU A 127 24.25 5.20 3.68
N GLU A 128 22.97 5.50 3.90
CA GLU A 128 22.48 6.80 4.42
C GLU A 128 22.12 6.74 5.91
N VAL A 129 22.04 5.53 6.49
CA VAL A 129 21.72 5.32 7.91
C VAL A 129 22.97 5.53 8.76
N VAL A 130 22.85 6.33 9.82
CA VAL A 130 23.92 6.49 10.83
C VAL A 130 24.12 5.16 11.56
N ASP A 131 25.34 4.63 11.58
CA ASP A 131 25.71 3.34 12.21
C ASP A 131 24.76 2.17 11.84
N PRO A 132 24.77 1.71 10.57
CA PRO A 132 23.81 0.73 10.08
C PRO A 132 23.96 -0.63 10.79
N ARG A 133 25.16 -0.99 11.28
CA ARG A 133 25.38 -2.25 11.99
C ARG A 133 24.54 -2.39 13.25
N ARG A 134 24.27 -1.28 13.95
CA ARG A 134 23.47 -1.28 15.17
C ARG A 134 22.04 -0.82 14.94
N ASN A 135 21.86 0.21 14.12
CA ASN A 135 20.55 0.84 13.95
C ASN A 135 19.63 0.06 13.00
N LEU A 136 20.17 -0.64 12.00
CA LEU A 136 19.35 -1.42 11.08
C LEU A 136 18.67 -2.61 11.77
N PRO A 137 19.37 -3.47 12.54
CA PRO A 137 18.72 -4.57 13.25
C PRO A 137 17.72 -4.06 14.29
N ARG A 138 18.04 -2.98 15.02
CA ARG A 138 17.13 -2.37 16.00
C ARG A 138 15.85 -1.85 15.34
N ALA A 139 15.97 -1.18 14.20
CA ALA A 139 14.81 -0.70 13.44
C ALA A 139 13.90 -1.87 13.01
N ILE A 140 14.48 -2.98 12.55
CA ILE A 140 13.72 -4.19 12.16
C ILE A 140 13.02 -4.81 13.37
N TYR A 141 13.74 -5.02 14.47
CA TYR A 141 13.17 -5.63 15.68
C TYR A 141 12.07 -4.80 16.34
N ILE A 142 12.06 -3.48 16.17
CA ILE A 142 11.00 -2.62 16.70
C ILE A 142 9.84 -2.51 15.71
N SER A 143 10.13 -2.32 14.43
CA SER A 143 9.09 -2.07 13.40
C SER A 143 8.22 -3.28 13.12
N ILE A 144 8.80 -4.49 13.00
CA ILE A 144 8.03 -5.71 12.72
C ILE A 144 6.93 -5.97 13.77
N PRO A 145 7.23 -6.10 15.08
CA PRO A 145 6.20 -6.37 16.07
C PRO A 145 5.21 -5.21 16.22
N LEU A 146 5.66 -3.96 16.05
CA LEU A 146 4.76 -2.80 16.06
C LEU A 146 3.72 -2.89 14.93
N VAL A 147 4.16 -3.20 13.70
CA VAL A 147 3.26 -3.36 12.55
C VAL A 147 2.34 -4.55 12.75
N THR A 148 2.84 -5.69 13.24
CA THR A 148 2.02 -6.85 13.56
C THR A 148 0.93 -6.52 14.59
N PHE A 149 1.28 -5.76 15.63
CA PHE A 149 0.34 -5.34 16.66
C PHE A 149 -0.75 -4.43 16.09
N VAL A 150 -0.38 -3.40 15.33
CA VAL A 150 -1.33 -2.48 14.68
C VAL A 150 -2.26 -3.22 13.71
N TYR A 151 -1.72 -4.11 12.89
CA TYR A 151 -2.53 -4.88 11.93
C TYR A 151 -3.50 -5.83 12.63
N THR A 152 -3.06 -6.48 13.72
CA THR A 152 -3.93 -7.35 14.52
C THR A 152 -5.07 -6.55 15.15
N LEU A 153 -4.77 -5.40 15.77
CA LEU A 153 -5.79 -4.52 16.35
C LEU A 153 -6.77 -3.98 15.31
N THR A 154 -6.28 -3.64 14.11
CA THR A 154 -7.12 -3.16 13.02
C THR A 154 -8.08 -4.25 12.54
N ASN A 155 -7.62 -5.49 12.41
CA ASN A 155 -8.49 -6.62 12.06
C ASN A 155 -9.53 -6.90 13.15
N ILE A 156 -9.14 -6.83 14.43
CA ILE A 156 -10.07 -6.96 15.56
C ILE A 156 -11.16 -5.87 15.48
N ALA A 157 -10.78 -4.63 15.17
CA ALA A 157 -11.73 -3.52 15.00
C ALA A 157 -12.69 -3.74 13.83
N TYR A 158 -12.23 -4.32 12.72
CA TYR A 158 -13.10 -4.66 11.60
C TYR A 158 -14.09 -5.76 11.96
N PHE A 159 -13.63 -6.84 12.59
CA PHE A 159 -14.51 -7.94 13.02
C PHE A 159 -15.49 -7.56 14.14
N SER A 160 -15.18 -6.58 14.99
CA SER A 160 -16.14 -6.10 16.00
C SER A 160 -17.29 -5.29 15.40
N SER A 161 -17.08 -4.71 14.21
CA SER A 161 -17.97 -3.69 13.65
C SER A 161 -18.72 -4.14 12.40
N MET A 162 -18.23 -5.16 11.71
CA MET A 162 -18.76 -5.66 10.44
C MET A 162 -18.87 -7.19 10.48
N SER A 163 -19.88 -7.74 9.81
CA SER A 163 -19.99 -9.19 9.65
C SER A 163 -18.95 -9.70 8.63
N PRO A 164 -18.60 -11.00 8.66
CA PRO A 164 -17.75 -11.59 7.64
C PRO A 164 -18.30 -11.38 6.22
N GLU A 165 -19.61 -11.48 5.99
CA GLU A 165 -20.18 -11.26 4.65
C GLU A 165 -20.05 -9.80 4.19
N GLU A 166 -20.20 -8.83 5.10
CA GLU A 166 -19.99 -7.41 4.80
C GLU A 166 -18.51 -7.13 4.46
N LEU A 167 -17.57 -7.78 5.15
CA LEU A 167 -16.14 -7.64 4.87
C LEU A 167 -15.76 -8.19 3.50
N LEU A 168 -16.30 -9.35 3.14
CA LEU A 168 -16.01 -10.01 1.86
C LEU A 168 -16.69 -9.31 0.68
N SER A 169 -17.87 -8.70 0.89
CA SER A 169 -18.58 -7.97 -0.17
C SER A 169 -18.09 -6.53 -0.39
N SER A 170 -17.32 -5.96 0.55
CA SER A 170 -16.83 -4.59 0.44
C SER A 170 -15.59 -4.46 -0.43
N ASN A 171 -15.66 -3.56 -1.42
CA ASN A 171 -14.48 -3.19 -2.24
C ASN A 171 -13.44 -2.38 -1.49
N ALA A 172 -13.85 -1.73 -0.39
CA ALA A 172 -13.03 -0.81 0.37
C ALA A 172 -13.42 -0.88 1.85
N VAL A 173 -12.95 -1.93 2.54
CA VAL A 173 -13.27 -2.23 3.95
C VAL A 173 -13.16 -1.00 4.86
N ALA A 174 -12.09 -0.22 4.72
CA ALA A 174 -11.87 0.98 5.52
C ALA A 174 -12.91 2.09 5.28
N VAL A 175 -13.43 2.19 4.05
CA VAL A 175 -14.47 3.18 3.69
C VAL A 175 -15.82 2.73 4.22
N THR A 176 -16.19 1.46 4.01
CA THR A 176 -17.46 0.91 4.53
C THR A 176 -17.51 0.95 6.05
N PHE A 177 -16.38 0.70 6.73
CA PHE A 177 -16.27 0.91 8.18
C PHE A 177 -16.55 2.37 8.58
N GLY A 178 -15.98 3.33 7.85
CA GLY A 178 -16.19 4.76 8.08
C GLY A 178 -17.63 5.21 7.83
N GLU A 179 -18.28 4.69 6.79
CA GLU A 179 -19.68 4.96 6.49
C GLU A 179 -20.61 4.44 7.60
N LYS A 180 -20.35 3.24 8.12
CA LYS A 180 -21.18 2.60 9.15
C LYS A 180 -21.06 3.29 10.51
N LEU A 181 -19.86 3.72 10.90
CA LEU A 181 -19.59 4.15 12.28
C LEU A 181 -19.31 5.64 12.46
N LEU A 182 -18.83 6.31 11.42
CA LEU A 182 -18.32 7.68 11.57
C LEU A 182 -19.12 8.73 10.79
N GLY A 183 -20.10 8.33 9.98
CA GLY A 183 -20.97 9.24 9.24
C GLY A 183 -20.15 10.24 8.41
N MET A 184 -20.08 11.51 8.86
CA MET A 184 -19.31 12.58 8.20
C MET A 184 -17.81 12.27 8.00
N PHE A 185 -17.17 11.43 8.81
CA PHE A 185 -15.76 11.07 8.57
C PHE A 185 -15.60 9.99 7.49
N SER A 186 -16.67 9.49 6.86
CA SER A 186 -16.57 8.58 5.72
C SER A 186 -15.75 9.17 4.57
N VAL A 187 -15.77 10.49 4.40
CA VAL A 187 -14.99 11.22 3.37
C VAL A 187 -13.50 11.27 3.69
N ILE A 188 -13.13 11.21 4.98
CA ILE A 188 -11.73 11.27 5.43
C ILE A 188 -11.02 9.94 5.17
N MET A 189 -11.74 8.83 5.20
CA MET A 189 -11.19 7.49 4.98
C MET A 189 -10.58 7.27 3.58
N PRO A 190 -11.29 7.50 2.46
CA PRO A 190 -10.72 7.34 1.12
C PRO A 190 -9.57 8.32 0.87
N ILE A 191 -9.63 9.54 1.43
CA ILE A 191 -8.53 10.51 1.36
C ILE A 191 -7.29 9.96 2.09
N SER A 192 -7.45 9.45 3.31
CA SER A 192 -6.34 8.89 4.09
C SER A 192 -5.70 7.67 3.39
N VAL A 193 -6.53 6.79 2.81
CA VAL A 193 -6.04 5.65 2.04
C VAL A 193 -5.32 6.10 0.77
N ALA A 194 -5.86 7.07 0.05
CA ALA A 194 -5.22 7.66 -1.12
C ALA A 194 -3.85 8.27 -0.74
N LEU A 195 -3.77 9.02 0.35
CA LEU A 195 -2.51 9.58 0.86
C LEU A 195 -1.50 8.48 1.25
N SER A 196 -1.96 7.38 1.84
CA SER A 196 -1.11 6.20 2.13
C SER A 196 -0.54 5.58 0.85
N THR A 197 -1.36 5.38 -0.17
CA THR A 197 -0.89 4.84 -1.47
C THR A 197 0.08 5.79 -2.16
N PHE A 198 -0.14 7.10 -2.08
CA PHE A 198 0.77 8.13 -2.58
C PHE A 198 2.15 8.06 -1.89
N GLY A 199 2.18 7.98 -0.56
CA GLY A 199 3.41 7.80 0.21
C GLY A 199 4.13 6.48 -0.12
N GLY A 200 3.36 5.41 -0.36
CA GLY A 200 3.87 4.11 -0.81
C GLY A 200 4.61 4.21 -2.14
N ILE A 201 3.99 4.80 -3.16
CA ILE A 201 4.62 5.02 -4.47
C ILE A 201 5.92 5.83 -4.32
N ASN A 202 5.90 6.89 -3.50
CA ASN A 202 7.07 7.71 -3.25
C ASN A 202 8.23 6.90 -2.65
N GLY A 203 7.96 6.09 -1.63
CA GLY A 203 8.94 5.19 -1.02
C GLY A 203 9.52 4.18 -2.02
N TYR A 204 8.67 3.61 -2.88
CA TYR A 204 9.10 2.68 -3.93
C TYR A 204 9.97 3.36 -5.00
N LEU A 205 9.65 4.58 -5.41
CA LEU A 205 10.48 5.35 -6.35
C LEU A 205 11.87 5.61 -5.76
N PHE A 206 11.94 5.94 -4.47
CA PHE A 206 13.19 6.18 -3.75
C PHE A 206 14.08 4.94 -3.62
N THR A 207 13.50 3.77 -3.34
CA THR A 207 14.29 2.54 -3.20
C THR A 207 14.72 2.01 -4.57
N SER A 208 13.82 2.09 -5.56
CA SER A 208 14.10 1.70 -6.94
C SER A 208 15.27 2.48 -7.53
N SER A 209 15.33 3.80 -7.30
CA SER A 209 16.43 4.62 -7.83
C SER A 209 17.80 4.21 -7.27
N ARG A 210 17.87 3.87 -5.98
CA ARG A 210 19.11 3.43 -5.31
C ARG A 210 19.56 2.05 -5.79
N LEU A 211 18.62 1.13 -5.96
CA LEU A 211 18.92 -0.20 -6.50
C LEU A 211 19.48 -0.12 -7.93
N CYS A 212 18.85 0.70 -8.79
CA CYS A 212 19.34 0.91 -10.15
C CYS A 212 20.72 1.58 -10.17
N PHE A 213 20.97 2.55 -9.28
CA PHE A 213 22.26 3.22 -9.16
C PHE A 213 23.36 2.25 -8.73
N SER A 214 23.13 1.45 -7.69
CA SER A 214 24.07 0.43 -7.22
C SER A 214 24.36 -0.63 -8.29
N GLY A 215 23.33 -1.15 -8.96
CA GLY A 215 23.52 -2.15 -10.02
C GLY A 215 24.22 -1.61 -11.28
N ALA A 216 24.10 -0.31 -11.58
CA ALA A 216 24.84 0.33 -12.67
C ALA A 216 26.30 0.61 -12.29
N ARG A 217 26.60 0.87 -11.00
CA ARG A 217 27.97 1.00 -10.48
C ARG A 217 28.74 -0.32 -10.58
N GLU A 218 28.08 -1.44 -10.33
CA GLU A 218 28.64 -2.79 -10.47
C GLU A 218 28.69 -3.28 -11.94
N GLY A 219 28.33 -2.43 -12.91
CA GLY A 219 28.40 -2.76 -14.34
C GLY A 219 27.31 -3.71 -14.86
N HIS A 220 26.37 -4.14 -14.02
CA HIS A 220 25.27 -5.03 -14.41
C HIS A 220 24.13 -4.31 -15.15
N LEU A 221 24.05 -2.98 -15.04
CA LEU A 221 23.06 -2.13 -15.71
C LEU A 221 23.76 -1.07 -16.56
N PRO A 222 23.16 -0.62 -17.68
CA PRO A 222 23.77 0.39 -18.54
C PRO A 222 24.05 1.69 -17.77
N SER A 223 25.24 2.26 -18.00
CA SER A 223 25.77 3.43 -17.28
C SER A 223 24.86 4.67 -17.33
N LEU A 224 23.96 4.74 -18.32
CA LEU A 224 22.91 5.75 -18.42
C LEU A 224 21.94 5.77 -17.22
N LEU A 225 21.75 4.64 -16.53
CA LEU A 225 20.91 4.53 -15.33
C LEU A 225 21.63 5.00 -14.05
N ALA A 226 22.96 5.09 -14.06
CA ALA A 226 23.75 5.70 -12.99
C ALA A 226 23.87 7.22 -13.12
N MET A 227 23.35 7.82 -14.20
CA MET A 227 23.54 9.24 -14.48
C MET A 227 22.66 10.10 -13.56
N ILE A 228 23.31 10.75 -12.61
CA ILE A 228 22.69 11.68 -11.67
C ILE A 228 22.69 13.08 -12.30
N HIS A 229 21.56 13.78 -12.28
CA HIS A 229 21.50 15.14 -12.82
C HIS A 229 22.30 16.12 -11.95
N TYR A 230 23.30 16.79 -12.55
CA TYR A 230 24.27 17.68 -11.90
C TYR A 230 23.69 18.76 -10.97
N LYS A 231 22.52 19.35 -11.29
CA LYS A 231 21.91 20.41 -10.45
C LYS A 231 20.94 19.91 -9.38
N ARG A 232 20.34 18.72 -9.56
CA ARG A 232 19.21 18.24 -8.73
C ARG A 232 19.52 16.95 -7.98
N CYS A 233 20.66 16.32 -8.26
CA CYS A 233 21.10 15.05 -7.68
C CYS A 233 20.06 13.92 -7.80
N THR A 234 19.29 13.89 -8.90
CA THR A 234 18.23 12.90 -9.15
C THR A 234 18.51 12.05 -10.40
N PRO A 235 18.28 10.72 -10.36
CA PRO A 235 18.47 9.82 -11.50
C PRO A 235 17.24 9.82 -12.44
N ILE A 236 17.15 10.86 -13.27
CA ILE A 236 16.04 11.11 -14.22
C ILE A 236 15.86 9.96 -15.24
N PRO A 237 16.92 9.35 -15.82
CA PRO A 237 16.75 8.28 -16.81
C PRO A 237 16.13 7.00 -16.23
N ALA A 238 16.48 6.63 -14.99
CA ALA A 238 15.94 5.45 -14.32
C ALA A 238 14.45 5.58 -14.01
N LEU A 239 14.02 6.79 -13.65
CA LEU A 239 12.62 7.13 -13.41
C LEU A 239 11.80 7.12 -14.70
N LEU A 240 12.34 7.63 -15.81
CA LEU A 240 11.69 7.57 -17.12
C LEU A 240 11.49 6.13 -17.62
N VAL A 241 12.43 5.22 -17.36
CA VAL A 241 12.29 3.80 -17.72
C VAL A 241 11.22 3.12 -16.85
N CYS A 242 11.15 3.42 -15.56
CA CYS A 242 10.09 2.90 -14.67
C CYS A 242 8.70 3.39 -15.08
N VAL A 243 8.56 4.67 -15.42
CA VAL A 243 7.30 5.24 -15.91
C VAL A 243 6.93 4.65 -17.27
N ARG A 244 7.88 4.52 -18.20
CA ARG A 244 7.62 4.01 -19.56
C ARG A 244 7.23 2.53 -19.58
N THR A 245 7.73 1.74 -18.62
CA THR A 245 7.33 0.33 -18.44
C THR A 245 5.94 0.18 -17.83
N VAL A 246 5.52 1.10 -16.97
CA VAL A 246 4.16 1.13 -16.40
C VAL A 246 3.13 1.75 -17.37
N ALA A 247 3.54 2.75 -18.16
CA ALA A 247 2.68 3.45 -19.11
C ALA A 247 2.47 2.70 -20.43
N HIS A 248 3.29 1.68 -20.76
CA HIS A 248 3.07 0.89 -21.99
C HIS A 248 1.91 -0.10 -21.78
N PRO A 249 0.77 0.06 -22.47
CA PRO A 249 -0.44 -0.72 -22.24
C PRO A 249 -0.34 -2.20 -22.64
N CYS A 250 0.76 -2.60 -23.28
CA CYS A 250 0.90 -3.90 -23.97
C CYS A 250 1.80 -4.92 -23.24
N ARG A 251 2.43 -4.55 -22.12
CA ARG A 251 3.43 -5.41 -21.43
C ARG A 251 3.14 -5.76 -19.98
N ILE A 252 2.03 -5.28 -19.41
CA ILE A 252 1.48 -5.93 -18.21
C ILE A 252 0.72 -7.14 -18.74
N PRO A 253 1.22 -8.38 -18.56
CA PRO A 253 0.52 -9.56 -19.03
C PRO A 253 -0.90 -9.49 -18.50
N GLN A 254 -1.90 -9.79 -19.34
CA GLN A 254 -3.26 -10.01 -18.84
C GLN A 254 -3.24 -10.99 -17.67
N CYS A 255 -2.33 -11.98 -17.64
CA CYS A 255 -2.08 -12.85 -16.48
C CYS A 255 -1.66 -12.13 -15.19
N THR A 256 -0.87 -11.05 -15.23
CA THR A 256 -0.50 -10.29 -14.03
C THR A 256 -1.68 -9.42 -13.58
N LEU A 257 -2.44 -8.85 -14.51
CA LEU A 257 -3.69 -8.17 -14.19
C LEU A 257 -4.75 -9.17 -13.69
N PHE A 258 -4.75 -10.43 -14.14
CA PHE A 258 -5.66 -11.50 -13.72
C PHE A 258 -5.26 -12.09 -12.37
N ILE A 259 -3.97 -12.30 -12.11
CA ILE A 259 -3.45 -12.68 -10.79
C ILE A 259 -3.69 -11.54 -9.79
N LEU A 260 -3.52 -10.28 -10.17
CA LEU A 260 -3.81 -9.14 -9.29
C LEU A 260 -5.30 -8.87 -9.14
N ARG A 261 -6.12 -9.04 -10.19
CA ARG A 261 -7.57 -9.01 -10.08
C ARG A 261 -8.08 -10.22 -9.31
N SER A 262 -7.40 -11.37 -9.30
CA SER A 262 -7.72 -12.54 -8.48
C SER A 262 -7.23 -12.38 -7.03
N VAL A 263 -6.08 -11.74 -6.80
CA VAL A 263 -5.58 -11.35 -5.47
C VAL A 263 -6.45 -10.26 -4.84
N PHE A 264 -6.89 -9.27 -5.63
CA PHE A 264 -7.84 -8.25 -5.16
C PHE A 264 -9.30 -8.74 -5.16
N SER A 265 -9.71 -9.63 -6.07
CA SER A 265 -11.04 -10.28 -6.05
C SER A 265 -11.16 -11.28 -4.91
N HIS A 266 -10.07 -11.87 -4.40
CA HIS A 266 -10.06 -12.66 -3.16
C HIS A 266 -9.73 -11.83 -1.91
N LEU A 267 -9.47 -10.52 -2.06
CA LEU A 267 -9.68 -9.54 -1.00
C LEU A 267 -11.15 -9.05 -0.98
N LEU A 268 -11.97 -9.55 -1.90
CA LEU A 268 -13.34 -9.17 -2.23
C LEU A 268 -14.26 -10.40 -2.40
N HIS A 269 -13.83 -11.53 -1.83
CA HIS A 269 -14.56 -12.79 -1.74
C HIS A 269 -14.13 -13.52 -0.49
#